data_AF-A0AB35IPM6-F1
#
_entry.id   AF-A0AB35IPM6-F1
#
_cell.length_a   1.000
_cell.length_b   1.000
_cell.length_c   1.000
_cell.angle_alpha   90.00
_cell.angle_beta   90.00
_cell.angle_gamma   90.00
#
_symmetry.space_group_name_H-M   'P 1'
#
loop_
_entity.id
_entity.type
_entity.pdbx_description
1 polymer ?
#
loop_
_entity_poly.entity_id
_entity_poly.type
_entity_poly.pdbx_seq_one_letter_code
_entity_poly.pdbx_strand_id
1 'polypeptide(L)'
;MIYLKTELNGEKVKVDVYGDEFYCECPGCGKEVHLDSELLKIIVNDGCDFGGTTFYCRKCAEEKEGSAIINQFAPIYDLIKKIENKKVASEFDIRLTAFMSELDVQLDKEEN
;
A
#
# COMPACT_ATOMS: atom_id res chain seq x y z
N MET A 1 3.54 20.72 -12.55
CA MET A 1 2.09 20.90 -12.37
C MET A 1 1.40 19.82 -13.17
N ILE A 2 0.70 18.91 -12.50
CA ILE A 2 -0.07 17.83 -13.12
C ILE A 2 -1.47 18.37 -13.39
N TYR A 3 -2.08 18.03 -14.52
CA TYR A 3 -3.44 18.42 -14.87
C TYR A 3 -4.19 17.25 -15.48
N LEU A 4 -5.50 17.16 -15.21
CA LEU A 4 -6.42 16.26 -15.88
C LEU A 4 -6.91 16.92 -17.17
N LYS A 5 -6.70 16.25 -18.31
CA LYS A 5 -7.31 16.64 -19.58
C LYS A 5 -8.60 15.85 -19.75
N THR A 6 -9.74 16.52 -19.68
CA THR A 6 -11.05 15.88 -19.70
C THR A 6 -12.05 16.68 -20.55
N GLU A 7 -13.29 16.21 -20.64
CA GLU A 7 -14.40 16.88 -21.30
C GLU A 7 -15.50 17.17 -20.29
N LEU A 8 -15.97 18.42 -20.24
CA LEU A 8 -17.11 18.84 -19.43
C LEU A 8 -18.14 19.48 -20.37
N ASN A 9 -19.37 18.96 -20.37
CA ASN A 9 -20.46 19.46 -21.23
C ASN A 9 -20.13 19.57 -22.72
N GLY A 10 -19.31 18.66 -23.27
CA GLY A 10 -18.90 18.69 -24.68
C GLY A 10 -17.64 19.51 -24.97
N GLU A 11 -17.08 20.19 -23.97
CA GLU A 11 -15.90 21.04 -24.14
C GLU A 11 -14.65 20.43 -23.50
N LYS A 12 -13.54 20.40 -24.25
CA LYS A 12 -12.25 19.91 -23.75
C LYS A 12 -11.65 20.92 -22.79
N VAL A 13 -11.46 20.52 -21.54
CA VAL A 13 -10.90 21.34 -20.47
C VAL A 13 -9.62 20.72 -19.90
N LYS A 14 -8.82 21.57 -19.26
CA LYS A 14 -7.69 21.15 -18.42
C LYS A 14 -7.99 21.57 -16.99
N VAL A 15 -7.94 20.63 -16.07
CA VAL A 15 -8.16 20.86 -14.63
C VAL A 15 -6.84 20.61 -13.93
N ASP A 16 -6.29 21.63 -13.29
CA ASP A 16 -5.07 21.46 -12.49
C ASP A 16 -5.39 20.56 -11.29
N VAL A 17 -4.44 19.69 -10.93
CA VAL A 17 -4.61 18.72 -9.85
C VAL A 17 -3.66 19.02 -8.69
N TYR A 18 -4.20 19.11 -7.49
CA TYR A 18 -3.53 19.33 -6.23
C TYR A 18 -3.49 18.05 -5.38
N GLY A 19 -2.59 18.01 -4.39
CA GLY A 19 -2.31 16.77 -3.64
C GLY A 19 -3.48 16.26 -2.79
N ASP A 20 -4.46 17.11 -2.50
CA ASP A 20 -5.67 16.83 -1.74
C ASP A 20 -6.88 16.45 -2.61
N GLU A 21 -6.69 16.32 -3.93
CA GLU A 21 -7.74 16.03 -4.91
C GLU A 21 -7.72 14.58 -5.41
N PHE A 22 -6.84 13.72 -4.87
CA PHE A 22 -6.74 12.31 -5.24
C PHE A 22 -7.56 11.43 -4.30
N TYR A 23 -8.55 10.75 -4.87
CA TYR A 23 -9.43 9.84 -4.15
C TYR A 23 -9.67 8.58 -4.97
N CYS A 24 -9.98 7.49 -4.27
CA CYS A 24 -10.54 6.30 -4.89
C CYS A 24 -11.66 5.73 -4.03
N GLU A 25 -12.43 4.81 -4.60
CA GLU A 25 -13.48 4.10 -3.90
C GLU A 25 -12.93 2.76 -3.38
N CYS A 26 -13.12 2.49 -2.09
CA CYS A 26 -12.74 1.20 -1.53
C CYS A 26 -13.60 0.08 -2.14
N PRO A 27 -13.02 -0.92 -2.82
CA PRO A 27 -13.80 -1.96 -3.48
C PRO A 27 -14.46 -2.94 -2.51
N GLY A 28 -14.16 -2.87 -1.21
CA GLY A 28 -14.81 -3.68 -0.18
C GLY A 28 -16.14 -3.09 0.31
N CYS A 29 -16.24 -1.76 0.46
CA CYS A 29 -17.39 -1.12 1.11
C CYS A 29 -17.92 0.14 0.41
N GLY A 30 -17.30 0.56 -0.69
CA GLY A 30 -17.67 1.76 -1.43
C GLY A 30 -17.26 3.08 -0.74
N LYS A 31 -16.53 3.01 0.38
CA LYS A 31 -16.10 4.22 1.08
C LYS A 31 -15.02 4.94 0.29
N GLU A 32 -15.15 6.25 0.17
CA GLU A 32 -14.11 7.13 -0.37
C GLU A 32 -12.83 7.06 0.50
N VAL A 33 -11.69 6.94 -0.16
CA VAL A 33 -10.36 6.89 0.42
C VAL A 33 -9.53 7.99 -0.21
N HIS A 34 -9.06 8.93 0.61
CA HIS A 34 -8.10 9.94 0.20
C HIS A 34 -6.71 9.32 -0.02
N LEU A 35 -6.11 9.60 -1.16
CA LEU A 35 -4.78 9.14 -1.55
C LEU A 35 -3.77 10.25 -1.28
N ASP A 36 -3.17 10.24 -0.09
CA ASP A 36 -2.14 11.19 0.25
C ASP A 36 -0.83 10.97 -0.53
N SER A 37 0.12 11.89 -0.36
CA SER A 37 1.40 11.84 -1.06
C SER A 37 2.22 10.57 -0.80
N GLU A 38 2.05 9.90 0.34
CA GLU A 38 2.77 8.67 0.63
C GLU A 38 2.16 7.49 -0.14
N LEU A 39 0.84 7.41 -0.20
CA LEU A 39 0.16 6.40 -1.02
C LEU A 39 0.42 6.58 -2.51
N LEU A 40 0.44 7.82 -3.01
CA LEU A 40 0.74 8.10 -4.41
C LEU A 40 2.18 7.73 -4.79
N LYS A 41 3.15 7.86 -3.86
CA LYS A 41 4.53 7.41 -4.09
C LYS A 41 4.64 5.90 -4.27
N ILE A 42 3.82 5.12 -3.56
CA ILE A 42 3.79 3.66 -3.73
C ILE A 42 3.42 3.32 -5.17
N ILE A 43 2.35 3.93 -5.70
CA ILE A 43 1.90 3.72 -7.09
C ILE A 43 3.04 4.00 -8.07
N VAL A 44 3.72 5.15 -7.91
CA VAL A 44 4.77 5.60 -8.83
C VAL A 44 6.05 4.77 -8.73
N ASN A 45 6.47 4.41 -7.52
CA ASN A 45 7.74 3.73 -7.29
C ASN A 45 7.68 2.23 -7.59
N ASP A 46 6.52 1.60 -7.38
CA ASP A 46 6.35 0.16 -7.59
C ASP A 46 5.96 -0.18 -9.04
N GLY A 47 6.01 0.82 -9.94
CA GLY A 47 5.68 0.65 -11.36
C GLY A 47 4.20 0.36 -11.60
N CYS A 48 3.34 0.64 -10.62
CA CYS A 48 1.90 0.48 -10.73
C CYS A 48 1.27 1.66 -11.49
N ASP A 49 0.08 1.46 -12.04
CA ASP A 49 -0.68 2.51 -12.70
C ASP A 49 -1.81 3.04 -11.80
N PHE A 50 -2.27 4.27 -12.06
CA PHE A 50 -3.38 4.85 -11.28
C PHE A 50 -4.71 4.14 -11.53
N GLY A 51 -4.92 3.58 -12.72
CA GLY A 51 -6.20 2.97 -13.13
C GLY A 51 -6.37 1.51 -12.72
N GLY A 52 -5.29 0.76 -12.58
CA GLY A 52 -5.27 -0.65 -12.19
C GLY A 52 -4.90 -0.88 -10.72
N THR A 53 -4.52 0.16 -9.98
CA THR A 53 -4.26 0.07 -8.54
C THR A 53 -5.52 0.37 -7.74
N THR A 54 -5.88 -0.52 -6.81
CA THR A 54 -7.02 -0.33 -5.89
C THR A 54 -6.57 -0.21 -4.44
N PHE A 55 -7.10 0.77 -3.70
CA PHE A 55 -6.82 0.92 -2.27
C PHE A 55 -8.03 0.51 -1.42
N TYR A 56 -7.76 -0.24 -0.37
CA TYR A 56 -8.77 -0.57 0.63
C TYR A 56 -8.79 0.48 1.73
N CYS A 57 -9.99 0.85 2.21
CA CYS A 57 -10.08 1.56 3.47
C CYS A 57 -9.53 0.68 4.59
N ARG A 58 -9.03 1.29 5.66
CA ARG A 58 -8.43 0.59 6.80
C ARG A 58 -9.26 -0.59 7.29
N LYS A 59 -10.57 -0.40 7.47
CA LYS A 59 -11.48 -1.45 7.93
C LYS A 59 -11.51 -2.65 6.97
N CYS A 60 -11.67 -2.42 5.67
CA CYS A 60 -11.69 -3.51 4.70
C CYS A 60 -10.32 -4.13 4.47
N ALA A 61 -9.23 -3.38 4.66
CA ALA A 61 -7.87 -3.93 4.65
C ALA A 61 -7.65 -4.89 5.82
N GLU A 62 -8.12 -4.52 7.01
CA GLU A 62 -8.13 -5.36 8.22
C GLU A 62 -9.08 -6.58 8.06
N GLU A 63 -10.19 -6.46 7.31
CA GLU A 63 -11.11 -7.58 7.03
C GLU A 63 -10.61 -8.52 5.92
N LYS A 64 -9.79 -8.02 4.99
CA LYS A 64 -9.19 -8.77 3.88
C LYS A 64 -7.81 -9.32 4.21
N GLU A 65 -7.58 -9.77 5.44
CA GLU A 65 -6.35 -10.47 5.90
C GLU A 65 -6.07 -11.77 5.09
N GLY A 66 -5.76 -11.61 3.80
CA GLY A 66 -5.61 -12.63 2.78
C GLY A 66 -4.64 -12.24 1.65
N SER A 67 -4.15 -10.99 1.59
CA SER A 67 -2.76 -10.70 1.13
C SER A 67 -1.76 -10.55 2.31
N ALA A 68 -2.28 -10.83 3.50
CA ALA A 68 -1.79 -11.45 4.74
C ALA A 68 -0.33 -11.40 5.22
N ILE A 69 0.72 -11.48 4.39
CA ILE A 69 2.04 -11.88 4.94
C ILE A 69 2.70 -10.75 5.72
N ILE A 70 2.63 -9.52 5.21
CA ILE A 70 3.26 -8.36 5.88
C ILE A 70 2.39 -7.87 7.06
N ASN A 71 1.07 -7.97 6.93
CA ASN A 71 0.13 -7.53 7.96
C ASN A 71 0.07 -8.49 9.17
N GLN A 72 0.30 -9.80 9.00
CA GLN A 72 0.36 -10.75 10.14
C GLN A 72 1.49 -10.45 11.12
N PHE A 73 2.60 -9.91 10.63
CA PHE A 73 3.77 -9.62 11.45
C PHE A 73 3.87 -8.15 11.88
N ALA A 74 2.96 -7.28 11.44
CA ALA A 74 2.93 -5.86 11.86
C ALA A 74 2.93 -5.68 13.39
N PRO A 75 2.19 -6.47 14.20
CA PRO A 75 2.26 -6.38 15.66
C PRO A 75 3.63 -6.77 16.21
N ILE A 76 4.28 -7.77 15.62
CA ILE A 76 5.62 -8.23 16.02
C ILE A 76 6.65 -7.15 15.68
N TYR A 77 6.54 -6.53 14.52
CA TYR A 77 7.41 -5.44 14.10
C TYR A 77 7.32 -4.23 15.04
N ASP A 78 6.10 -3.86 15.44
CA ASP A 78 5.87 -2.80 16.42
C ASP A 78 6.37 -3.17 17.83
N LEU A 79 6.32 -4.44 18.22
CA LEU A 79 6.91 -4.97 19.46
C LEU A 79 8.45 -4.89 19.44
N ILE A 80 9.09 -5.26 18.33
CA ILE A 80 10.56 -5.19 18.17
C ILE A 80 11.05 -3.75 18.34
N LYS A 81 10.36 -2.77 17.75
CA LYS A 81 10.71 -1.34 17.87
C LYS A 81 10.62 -0.79 19.30
N LYS A 82 9.85 -1.45 20.17
CA LYS A 82 9.71 -1.09 21.59
C LYS A 82 10.76 -1.76 22.49
N ILE A 83 11.60 -2.64 21.96
CA ILE A 83 12.68 -3.29 22.74
C ILE A 83 13.84 -2.31 22.93
N GLU A 84 14.14 -1.96 24.18
CA GLU A 84 15.23 -1.03 24.52
C GLU A 84 16.63 -1.63 24.32
N ASN A 85 16.75 -2.96 24.41
CA ASN A 85 18.02 -3.65 24.20
C ASN A 85 18.31 -3.83 22.70
N LYS A 86 19.12 -2.92 22.17
CA LYS A 86 19.45 -2.81 20.75
C LYS A 86 20.06 -4.07 20.13
N LYS A 87 20.82 -4.87 20.90
CA LYS A 87 21.44 -6.10 20.38
C LYS A 87 20.39 -7.18 20.10
N VAL A 88 19.42 -7.31 20.99
CA VAL A 88 18.31 -8.26 20.84
C VAL A 88 17.38 -7.83 19.71
N ALA A 89 17.11 -6.52 19.58
CA ALA A 89 16.29 -5.98 18.50
C ALA A 89 16.92 -6.25 17.12
N SER A 90 18.22 -5.99 16.96
CA SER A 90 18.91 -6.20 15.67
C SER A 90 18.97 -7.68 15.25
N GLU A 91 19.15 -8.59 16.20
CA GLU A 91 19.27 -10.03 15.90
C GLU A 91 17.91 -10.65 15.52
N PHE A 92 16.82 -10.09 16.06
CA PHE A 92 15.46 -10.48 15.71
C PHE A 92 15.01 -9.93 14.34
N ASP A 93 15.39 -8.68 14.03
CA ASP A 93 15.10 -8.03 12.74
C ASP A 93 15.77 -8.77 11.56
N ILE A 94 17.03 -9.17 11.72
CA ILE A 94 17.76 -9.98 10.72
C ILE A 94 17.05 -11.32 10.44
N ARG A 95 16.59 -12.00 11.51
CA ARG A 95 15.90 -13.29 11.38
C ARG A 95 14.51 -13.16 10.76
N LEU A 96 13.77 -12.11 11.11
CA LEU A 96 12.46 -11.84 10.54
C LEU A 96 12.58 -11.54 9.04
N THR A 97 13.58 -10.74 8.65
CA THR A 97 13.86 -10.41 7.25
C THR A 97 14.19 -11.67 6.44
N ALA A 98 15.07 -12.54 6.96
CA ALA A 98 15.41 -13.79 6.27
C ALA A 98 14.21 -14.73 6.09
N PHE A 99 13.34 -14.83 7.10
CA PHE A 99 12.12 -15.64 7.03
C PHE A 99 11.12 -15.11 5.98
N MET A 100 10.98 -13.79 5.86
CA MET A 100 10.13 -13.18 4.83
C MET A 100 10.64 -13.48 3.41
N SER A 101 11.96 -13.39 3.19
CA SER A 101 12.55 -13.73 1.89
C SER A 101 12.42 -15.21 1.51
N GLU A 102 12.41 -16.13 2.49
CA GLU A 102 12.18 -17.56 2.23
C GLU A 102 10.72 -17.86 1.88
N LEU A 103 9.77 -17.12 2.46
CA LEU A 103 8.34 -17.23 2.13
C LEU A 103 8.03 -16.74 0.72
N ASP A 104 8.61 -15.60 0.31
CA ASP A 104 8.41 -15.05 -1.05
C ASP A 104 8.88 -16.05 -2.12
N VAL A 105 10.04 -16.70 -1.90
CA VAL A 105 10.59 -17.72 -2.81
C VAL A 105 9.72 -19.00 -2.89
N GLN A 106 8.90 -19.29 -1.88
CA GLN A 106 7.99 -20.42 -1.89
C GLN A 106 6.70 -20.11 -2.67
N LEU A 107 6.20 -18.88 -2.62
CA LEU A 107 5.01 -18.45 -3.34
C LEU A 107 5.24 -18.36 -4.85
N ASP A 108 6.41 -17.87 -5.27
CA ASP A 108 6.81 -17.82 -6.70
C ASP A 108 6.90 -19.23 -7.35
N LYS A 109 7.01 -20.29 -6.55
CA LYS A 109 7.03 -21.68 -7.03
C LYS A 109 5.65 -22.31 -7.14
N GLU A 110 4.63 -21.76 -6.49
CA GLU A 110 3.26 -22.27 -6.58
C GLU A 110 2.46 -21.64 -7.73
N GLU A 111 2.91 -20.50 -8.27
CA GLU A 111 2.30 -19.83 -9.44
C GLU A 111 2.89 -20.25 -10.81
N ASN A 112 3.84 -21.20 -10.85
CA ASN A 112 4.44 -21.75 -12.09
C ASN A 112 4.09 -23.23 -12.35
#